data_AF-A0A5F0LZ85-F1
#
_entry.id   AF-A0A5F0LZ85-F1
#
_cell.length_a   1.000
_cell.length_b   1.000
_cell.length_c   1.000
_cell.angle_alpha   90.00
_cell.angle_beta   90.00
_cell.angle_gamma   90.00
#
_symmetry.space_group_name_H-M   'P 1'
#
loop_
_entity.id
_entity.type
_entity.pdbx_description
1 polymer ?
#
loop_
_entity_poly.entity_id
_entity_poly.type
_entity_poly.pdbx_seq_one_letter_code
_entity_poly.pdbx_strand_id
1 'polypeptide(L)'
;MSIYLYQISRHPEVGFLSLQEGDRPDWGDYAAIRAYFVNEVVDEEALYGFFPAGFAEQSGIAAADMAQFVERHPGNDAYLFVPNQRDATCFLNVFEEAEFRHPGFRQLAQDYLDAVGLSLDLREFVTDSRATAHTGNVLAKPVFWKTWFDLCEQVFALAEAGDGPLAAGLNATSGDASALALKVLLTDRIASLVLALDQQLRIAAFDHAARPLSDLASLAYRDKLPQLDAMKRDYLATGDITLIDSFLALRNSILQYTGNAPASLISPALAVIPARDAELVYGCITHVELPIRFPDFVTPIYLGESQAPGRLNLRELAPKWVPYHPIVGGMVGNFALRNYILEHHPKVKRIGVCMYRKFISRERISGVPAEENWMMDVVSDKELERQTFDSMLDPGAGDLLVGKTCGFLSEGQSAGYLKHYASAHHVEDLLRFAAAAVELGVLHSREVELFFDERVFFMGGVELGVFPAAFWLKSIADIEAVAWACVQRYEVKREGYQSRAWAFCAERLGSYLLLRYLRSICGGDNFEQYMGQLNLITRGDQTLYVPSN
;
A
#
# COMPACT_ATOMS: atom_id res chain seq x y z
N MET A 1 21.57 -13.73 19.80
CA MET A 1 20.71 -12.87 20.64
C MET A 1 20.53 -13.61 21.95
N SER A 2 20.53 -12.93 23.10
CA SER A 2 20.24 -13.56 24.39
C SER A 2 18.77 -13.29 24.73
N ILE A 3 18.03 -14.30 25.18
CA ILE A 3 16.64 -14.17 25.61
C ILE A 3 16.54 -14.41 27.12
N TYR A 4 15.60 -13.70 27.76
CA TYR A 4 15.38 -13.76 29.19
C TYR A 4 13.98 -14.28 29.50
N LEU A 5 13.89 -15.19 30.45
CA LEU A 5 12.63 -15.62 31.05
C LEU A 5 12.21 -14.61 32.12
N TYR A 6 10.97 -14.17 32.05
CA TYR A 6 10.29 -13.50 33.14
C TYR A 6 9.15 -14.39 33.63
N GLN A 7 9.19 -14.78 34.90
CA GLN A 7 8.20 -15.66 35.49
C GLN A 7 7.53 -14.99 36.69
N ILE A 8 6.20 -14.97 36.72
CA ILE A 8 5.42 -14.62 37.91
C ILE A 8 4.74 -15.88 38.40
N SER A 9 5.29 -16.47 39.46
CA SER A 9 4.65 -17.55 40.22
C SER A 9 3.91 -16.98 41.44
N ARG A 10 3.19 -17.84 42.19
CA ARG A 10 2.53 -17.42 43.45
C ARG A 10 3.52 -16.95 44.54
N HIS A 11 4.84 -17.17 44.38
CA HIS A 11 5.90 -16.72 45.31
C HIS A 11 7.20 -16.34 44.54
N PRO A 12 7.64 -15.07 44.53
CA PRO A 12 8.39 -14.54 43.39
C PRO A 12 9.90 -14.46 43.60
N GLU A 13 10.66 -14.86 42.59
CA GLU A 13 11.84 -14.07 42.20
C GLU A 13 11.39 -13.10 41.11
N VAL A 14 11.51 -11.80 41.36
CA VAL A 14 11.07 -10.76 40.42
C VAL A 14 12.28 -10.33 39.59
N GLY A 15 12.29 -10.68 38.30
CA GLY A 15 13.34 -10.22 37.39
C GLY A 15 13.43 -11.02 36.10
N PHE A 16 14.21 -10.49 35.17
CA PHE A 16 14.58 -11.18 33.94
C PHE A 16 15.71 -12.18 34.25
N LEU A 17 15.44 -13.46 34.07
CA LEU A 17 16.38 -14.56 34.25
C LEU A 17 16.96 -14.93 32.88
N SER A 18 18.28 -15.01 32.76
CA SER A 18 18.90 -15.44 31.50
C SER A 18 18.48 -16.87 31.19
N LEU A 19 17.99 -17.10 29.96
CA LEU A 19 17.68 -18.46 29.50
C LEU A 19 18.95 -19.10 28.93
N GLN A 20 19.09 -20.42 29.08
CA GLN A 20 20.17 -21.14 28.41
C GLN A 20 19.94 -21.16 26.89
N GLU A 21 21.02 -21.05 26.12
CA GLU A 21 20.94 -21.19 24.67
C GLU A 21 20.49 -22.61 24.30
N GLY A 22 19.62 -22.74 23.30
CA GLY A 22 19.20 -24.03 22.77
C GLY A 22 20.21 -24.59 21.76
N ASP A 23 20.10 -25.89 21.45
CA ASP A 23 21.04 -26.62 20.57
C ASP A 23 20.99 -26.20 19.08
N ARG A 24 20.16 -25.22 18.73
CA ARG A 24 19.87 -24.80 17.35
C ARG A 24 19.96 -23.28 17.19
N PRO A 25 21.16 -22.69 17.23
CA PRO A 25 21.34 -21.24 17.19
C PRO A 25 20.80 -20.59 15.90
N ASP A 26 20.66 -21.35 14.81
CA ASP A 26 20.04 -20.91 13.56
C ASP A 26 18.54 -20.62 13.67
N TRP A 27 17.90 -21.01 14.77
CA TRP A 27 16.51 -20.70 15.11
C TRP A 27 16.36 -19.47 16.02
N GLY A 28 17.47 -18.80 16.35
CA GLY A 28 17.46 -17.64 17.23
C GLY A 28 16.80 -17.92 18.57
N ASP A 29 15.96 -16.98 19.00
CA ASP A 29 15.28 -16.99 20.29
C ASP A 29 14.36 -18.22 20.48
N TYR A 30 13.77 -18.74 19.40
CA TYR A 30 12.91 -19.93 19.46
C TYR A 30 13.64 -21.15 20.02
N ALA A 31 14.94 -21.32 19.73
CA ALA A 31 15.70 -22.48 20.18
C ALA A 31 15.77 -22.57 21.72
N ALA A 32 15.96 -21.44 22.38
CA ALA A 32 16.04 -21.37 23.83
C ALA A 32 14.64 -21.57 24.47
N ILE A 33 13.60 -20.95 23.91
CA ILE A 33 12.21 -21.15 24.37
C ILE A 33 11.80 -22.61 24.22
N ARG A 34 12.14 -23.24 23.09
CA ARG A 34 11.90 -24.66 22.83
C ARG A 34 12.61 -25.55 23.84
N ALA A 35 13.89 -25.30 24.11
CA ALA A 35 14.64 -26.05 25.12
C ALA A 35 14.00 -25.94 26.52
N TYR A 36 13.46 -24.78 26.87
CA TYR A 36 12.72 -24.59 28.13
C TYR A 36 11.47 -25.48 28.19
N PHE A 37 10.57 -25.40 27.22
CA PHE A 37 9.33 -26.18 27.24
C PHE A 37 9.54 -27.70 27.11
N VAL A 38 10.63 -28.14 26.49
CA VAL A 38 10.97 -29.57 26.39
C VAL A 38 11.52 -30.13 27.70
N ASN A 39 12.30 -29.35 28.45
CA ASN A 39 13.07 -29.86 29.59
C ASN A 39 12.47 -29.49 30.95
N GLU A 40 11.67 -28.44 31.04
CA GLU A 40 11.14 -27.91 32.30
C GLU A 40 9.67 -28.30 32.53
N VAL A 41 9.31 -28.48 33.80
CA VAL A 41 7.91 -28.66 34.21
C VAL A 41 7.30 -27.29 34.48
N VAL A 42 6.30 -26.90 33.68
CA VAL A 42 5.61 -25.61 33.82
C VAL A 42 4.44 -25.70 34.81
N ASP A 43 4.39 -24.75 35.74
CA ASP A 43 3.20 -24.48 36.57
C ASP A 43 2.09 -23.84 35.72
N GLU A 44 0.95 -24.52 35.61
CA GLU A 44 -0.24 -24.11 34.84
C GLU A 44 -0.83 -22.76 35.28
N GLU A 45 -0.56 -22.31 36.51
CA GLU A 45 -1.10 -21.06 37.05
C GLU A 45 -0.10 -19.90 37.02
N ALA A 46 1.17 -20.16 36.73
CA ALA A 46 2.19 -19.13 36.61
C ALA A 46 2.12 -18.44 35.24
N LEU A 47 2.63 -17.20 35.18
CA LEU A 47 2.84 -16.47 33.94
C LEU A 47 4.30 -16.58 33.51
N TYR A 48 4.53 -16.87 32.24
CA TYR A 48 5.84 -16.95 31.60
C TYR A 48 5.90 -15.96 30.44
N GLY A 49 7.01 -15.23 30.32
CA GLY A 49 7.30 -14.40 29.17
C GLY A 49 8.76 -14.51 28.80
N PHE A 50 9.04 -14.52 27.51
CA PHE A 50 10.39 -14.70 26.97
C PHE A 50 10.77 -13.43 26.23
N PHE A 51 11.56 -12.57 26.86
CA PHE A 51 11.83 -11.22 26.39
C PHE A 51 13.27 -11.10 25.87
N PRO A 52 13.52 -10.36 24.78
CA PRO A 52 14.87 -10.20 24.23
C PRO A 52 15.79 -9.44 25.20
N ALA A 53 17.09 -9.67 25.08
CA ALA A 53 18.10 -8.87 25.77
C ALA A 53 17.93 -7.39 25.47
N GLY A 54 17.90 -6.58 26.52
CA GLY A 54 17.69 -5.14 26.37
C GLY A 54 16.23 -4.71 26.30
N PHE A 55 15.26 -5.62 26.52
CA PHE A 55 13.83 -5.27 26.44
C PHE A 55 13.48 -4.09 27.35
N ALA A 56 13.96 -4.07 28.59
CA ALA A 56 13.68 -2.99 29.53
C ALA A 56 14.27 -1.65 29.07
N GLU A 57 15.49 -1.68 28.53
CA GLU A 57 16.19 -0.52 28.00
C GLU A 57 15.51 0.03 26.73
N GLN A 58 15.03 -0.86 25.85
CA GLN A 58 14.38 -0.50 24.59
C GLN A 58 12.93 -0.03 24.79
N SER A 59 12.18 -0.71 25.66
CA SER A 59 10.76 -0.44 25.89
C SER A 59 10.51 0.57 27.01
N GLY A 60 11.50 0.77 27.88
CA GLY A 60 11.35 1.45 29.17
C GLY A 60 10.59 0.63 30.22
N ILE A 61 10.12 -0.59 29.94
CA ILE A 61 9.27 -1.40 30.81
C ILE A 61 10.16 -2.34 31.63
N ALA A 62 10.27 -2.08 32.93
CA ALA A 62 10.98 -2.96 33.85
C ALA A 62 10.09 -4.13 34.30
N ALA A 63 10.71 -5.20 34.80
CA ALA A 63 10.01 -6.31 35.45
C ALA A 63 8.98 -5.85 36.51
N ALA A 64 9.32 -4.82 37.29
CA ALA A 64 8.42 -4.25 38.29
C ALA A 64 7.16 -3.60 37.68
N ASP A 65 7.28 -2.98 36.50
CA ASP A 65 6.14 -2.40 35.78
C ASP A 65 5.20 -3.50 35.29
N MET A 66 5.77 -4.60 34.77
CA MET A 66 4.99 -5.77 34.34
C MET A 66 4.25 -6.41 35.51
N ALA A 67 4.92 -6.62 36.64
CA ALA A 67 4.30 -7.14 37.87
C ALA A 67 3.14 -6.24 38.33
N GLN A 68 3.35 -4.93 38.38
CA GLN A 68 2.32 -3.97 38.76
C GLN A 68 1.14 -3.97 37.78
N PHE A 69 1.38 -4.13 36.48
CA PHE A 69 0.32 -4.21 35.50
C PHE A 69 -0.54 -5.46 35.67
N VAL A 70 0.08 -6.61 35.90
CA VAL A 70 -0.60 -7.88 36.19
C VAL A 70 -1.44 -7.77 37.47
N GLU A 71 -0.88 -7.19 38.53
CA GLU A 71 -1.59 -6.99 39.80
C GLU A 71 -2.85 -6.12 39.65
N ARG A 72 -2.79 -5.09 38.79
CA ARG A 72 -3.93 -4.21 38.49
C ARG A 72 -4.98 -4.84 37.58
N HIS A 73 -4.63 -5.88 36.83
CA HIS A 73 -5.52 -6.54 35.86
C HIS A 73 -5.53 -8.05 36.08
N PRO A 74 -5.91 -8.53 37.28
CA PRO A 74 -5.80 -9.94 37.62
C PRO A 74 -6.74 -10.81 36.78
N GLY A 75 -6.38 -12.07 36.63
CA GLY A 75 -7.22 -13.07 35.99
C GLY A 75 -7.19 -13.06 34.46
N ASN A 76 -6.26 -12.36 33.82
CA ASN A 76 -6.00 -12.55 32.39
C ASN A 76 -5.04 -13.73 32.18
N ASP A 77 -5.19 -14.39 31.04
CA ASP A 77 -4.40 -15.54 30.61
C ASP A 77 -3.15 -15.10 29.84
N ALA A 78 -3.19 -13.91 29.21
CA ALA A 78 -2.05 -13.26 28.57
C ALA A 78 -2.03 -11.74 28.82
N TYR A 79 -0.82 -11.19 28.91
CA TYR A 79 -0.52 -9.78 29.07
C TYR A 79 0.47 -9.35 27.98
N LEU A 80 0.16 -8.26 27.28
CA LEU A 80 0.94 -7.82 26.12
C LEU A 80 1.70 -6.53 26.44
N PHE A 81 3.00 -6.52 26.15
CA PHE A 81 3.90 -5.39 26.37
C PHE A 81 4.55 -4.99 25.05
N VAL A 82 3.82 -4.28 24.20
CA VAL A 82 4.28 -3.95 22.85
C VAL A 82 4.98 -2.58 22.85
N PRO A 83 6.31 -2.52 22.65
CA PRO A 83 7.06 -1.27 22.79
C PRO A 83 6.84 -0.31 21.62
N ASN A 84 6.70 -0.83 20.40
CA ASN A 84 6.51 -0.01 19.20
C ASN A 84 5.02 0.06 18.84
N GLN A 85 4.33 1.01 19.47
CA GLN A 85 2.89 1.23 19.24
C GLN A 85 2.56 1.70 17.83
N ARG A 86 3.47 2.43 17.18
CA ARG A 86 3.27 2.88 15.80
C ARG A 86 3.09 1.66 14.90
N ASP A 87 4.03 0.73 14.93
CA ASP A 87 3.98 -0.43 14.05
C ASP A 87 2.82 -1.37 14.47
N ALA A 88 2.54 -1.53 15.75
CA ALA A 88 1.41 -2.33 16.23
C ALA A 88 0.02 -1.80 15.79
N THR A 89 -0.11 -0.49 15.59
CA THR A 89 -1.39 0.14 15.23
C THR A 89 -1.48 0.50 13.75
N CYS A 90 -0.36 0.76 13.08
CA CYS A 90 -0.32 1.14 11.67
C CYS A 90 -0.38 -0.05 10.72
N PHE A 91 -0.48 -1.29 11.16
CA PHE A 91 -0.71 -2.42 10.25
C PHE A 91 -1.97 -3.17 10.66
N LEU A 92 -2.64 -3.77 9.68
CA LEU A 92 -3.82 -4.61 9.87
C LEU A 92 -3.47 -5.80 10.75
N ASN A 93 -2.27 -6.36 10.59
CA ASN A 93 -1.72 -7.45 11.40
C ASN A 93 -0.17 -7.48 11.30
N VAL A 94 0.46 -8.33 12.11
CA VAL A 94 1.93 -8.48 12.15
C VAL A 94 2.54 -9.11 10.88
N PHE A 95 1.74 -9.75 10.04
CA PHE A 95 2.17 -10.33 8.76
C PHE A 95 2.18 -9.28 7.62
N GLU A 96 1.23 -8.34 7.61
CA GLU A 96 1.27 -7.16 6.72
C GLU A 96 2.50 -6.30 7.05
N GLU A 97 2.76 -6.09 8.34
CA GLU A 97 3.95 -5.41 8.84
C GLU A 97 5.25 -6.10 8.36
N ALA A 98 5.29 -7.43 8.40
CA ALA A 98 6.43 -8.22 7.94
C ALA A 98 6.60 -8.16 6.42
N GLU A 99 5.53 -8.28 5.64
CA GLU A 99 5.57 -8.15 4.17
C GLU A 99 6.12 -6.78 3.76
N PHE A 100 5.73 -5.72 4.47
CA PHE A 100 6.23 -4.37 4.24
C PHE A 100 7.76 -4.27 4.40
N ARG A 101 8.36 -5.05 5.32
CA ARG A 101 9.82 -5.06 5.54
C ARG A 101 10.56 -6.16 4.78
N HIS A 102 9.88 -7.26 4.49
CA HIS A 102 10.41 -8.47 3.91
C HIS A 102 9.46 -8.96 2.81
N PRO A 103 9.56 -8.43 1.57
CA PRO A 103 8.68 -8.81 0.48
C PRO A 103 8.65 -10.32 0.24
N GLY A 104 7.46 -10.89 0.09
CA GLY A 104 7.22 -12.32 -0.06
C GLY A 104 6.99 -13.08 1.26
N PHE A 105 7.19 -12.45 2.42
CA PHE A 105 6.98 -13.09 3.72
C PHE A 105 5.53 -13.52 3.95
N ARG A 106 4.55 -12.69 3.55
CA ARG A 106 3.13 -13.01 3.75
C ARG A 106 2.70 -14.22 2.94
N GLN A 107 3.23 -14.39 1.72
CA GLN A 107 2.97 -15.60 0.93
C GLN A 107 3.57 -16.83 1.62
N LEU A 108 4.82 -16.75 2.11
CA LEU A 108 5.43 -17.83 2.89
C LEU A 108 4.60 -18.20 4.13
N ALA A 109 4.13 -17.19 4.87
CA ALA A 109 3.29 -17.40 6.04
C ALA A 109 1.95 -18.05 5.66
N GLN A 110 1.34 -17.65 4.54
CA GLN A 110 0.13 -18.28 4.02
C GLN A 110 0.36 -19.75 3.65
N ASP A 111 1.45 -20.05 2.95
CA ASP A 111 1.83 -21.42 2.57
C ASP A 111 2.02 -22.31 3.82
N TYR A 112 2.56 -21.75 4.91
CA TYR A 112 2.63 -22.43 6.20
C TYR A 112 1.24 -22.71 6.79
N LEU A 113 0.35 -21.72 6.84
CA LEU A 113 -1.02 -21.90 7.37
C LEU A 113 -1.78 -22.97 6.60
N ASP A 114 -1.67 -22.95 5.27
CA ASP A 114 -2.28 -23.94 4.38
C ASP A 114 -1.71 -25.34 4.67
N ALA A 115 -0.40 -25.47 4.85
CA ALA A 115 0.27 -26.73 5.15
C ALA A 115 -0.15 -27.33 6.51
N VAL A 116 -0.44 -26.50 7.51
CA VAL A 116 -0.94 -26.96 8.83
C VAL A 116 -2.47 -27.05 8.91
N GLY A 117 -3.17 -26.76 7.80
CA GLY A 117 -4.63 -26.88 7.71
C GLY A 117 -5.41 -25.76 8.41
N LEU A 118 -4.80 -24.61 8.65
CA LEU A 118 -5.47 -23.43 9.21
C LEU A 118 -6.13 -22.62 8.10
N SER A 119 -7.47 -22.67 8.04
CA SER A 119 -8.27 -21.90 7.07
C SER A 119 -8.35 -20.42 7.48
N LEU A 120 -7.28 -19.67 7.23
CA LEU A 120 -7.19 -18.23 7.45
C LEU A 120 -6.51 -17.55 6.25
N ASP A 121 -7.12 -16.51 5.69
CA ASP A 121 -6.48 -15.65 4.69
C ASP A 121 -5.79 -14.47 5.37
N LEU A 122 -4.46 -14.43 5.31
CA LEU A 122 -3.67 -13.36 5.93
C LEU A 122 -3.90 -11.98 5.31
N ARG A 123 -4.51 -11.89 4.11
CA ARG A 123 -4.90 -10.62 3.49
C ARG A 123 -6.13 -10.01 4.12
N GLU A 124 -7.05 -10.85 4.61
CA GLU A 124 -8.29 -10.43 5.28
C GLU A 124 -8.16 -10.43 6.81
N PHE A 125 -7.04 -10.93 7.32
CA PHE A 125 -6.77 -11.02 8.74
C PHE A 125 -6.53 -9.63 9.35
N VAL A 126 -7.37 -9.24 10.31
CA VAL A 126 -7.23 -7.96 11.02
C VAL A 126 -7.09 -8.25 12.50
N THR A 127 -6.13 -7.59 13.17
CA THR A 127 -5.89 -7.70 14.61
C THR A 127 -5.93 -6.33 15.26
N ASP A 128 -6.47 -6.24 16.47
CA ASP A 128 -6.33 -5.06 17.32
C ASP A 128 -5.19 -5.22 18.34
N SER A 129 -5.02 -4.24 19.23
CA SER A 129 -4.00 -4.19 20.28
C SER A 129 -4.00 -5.40 21.22
N ARG A 130 -5.10 -6.15 21.32
CA ARG A 130 -5.21 -7.38 22.13
C ARG A 130 -4.71 -8.61 21.40
N ALA A 131 -4.49 -8.53 20.08
CA ALA A 131 -4.02 -9.65 19.28
C ALA A 131 -2.77 -9.31 18.44
N THR A 132 -2.23 -8.10 18.56
CA THR A 132 -1.03 -7.67 17.83
C THR A 132 0.18 -7.76 18.73
N ALA A 133 0.93 -8.86 18.67
CA ALA A 133 2.14 -9.05 19.45
C ALA A 133 3.16 -9.95 18.74
N HIS A 134 4.44 -9.67 18.97
CA HIS A 134 5.54 -10.59 18.71
C HIS A 134 5.75 -11.48 19.94
N THR A 135 6.33 -12.66 19.77
CA THR A 135 6.59 -13.62 20.86
C THR A 135 7.36 -12.97 22.01
N GLY A 136 8.33 -12.12 21.67
CA GLY A 136 9.13 -11.33 22.60
C GLY A 136 8.38 -10.29 23.45
N ASN A 137 7.08 -10.12 23.26
CA ASN A 137 6.25 -9.10 23.91
C ASN A 137 5.12 -9.70 24.76
N VAL A 138 5.08 -11.03 24.95
CA VAL A 138 3.96 -11.72 25.61
C VAL A 138 4.39 -12.28 26.97
N LEU A 139 3.56 -12.03 27.98
CA LEU A 139 3.60 -12.70 29.28
C LEU A 139 2.29 -13.47 29.46
N ALA A 140 2.34 -14.80 29.47
CA ALA A 140 1.12 -15.62 29.42
C ALA A 140 1.21 -16.92 30.23
N LYS A 141 0.04 -17.48 30.53
CA LYS A 141 -0.10 -18.80 31.17
C LYS A 141 0.21 -19.93 30.18
N PRO A 142 0.52 -21.15 30.66
CA PRO A 142 0.76 -22.30 29.80
C PRO A 142 -0.36 -22.62 28.80
N VAL A 143 -1.62 -22.28 29.07
CA VAL A 143 -2.71 -22.44 28.10
C VAL A 143 -2.43 -21.75 26.76
N PHE A 144 -1.85 -20.56 26.78
CA PHE A 144 -1.41 -19.85 25.56
C PHE A 144 -0.15 -20.50 24.98
N TRP A 145 0.85 -20.76 25.82
CA TRP A 145 2.15 -21.25 25.37
C TRP A 145 2.09 -22.63 24.74
N LYS A 146 1.19 -23.51 25.18
CA LYS A 146 0.97 -24.83 24.56
C LYS A 146 0.55 -24.69 23.11
N THR A 147 -0.47 -23.88 22.82
CA THR A 147 -0.96 -23.64 21.45
C THR A 147 0.10 -22.95 20.59
N TRP A 148 0.80 -21.95 21.14
CA TRP A 148 1.94 -21.32 20.45
C TRP A 148 3.05 -22.33 20.13
N PHE A 149 3.40 -23.18 21.10
CA PHE A 149 4.46 -24.16 20.97
C PHE A 149 4.13 -25.22 19.92
N ASP A 150 2.89 -25.75 19.94
CA ASP A 150 2.42 -26.72 18.95
C ASP A 150 2.52 -26.18 17.52
N LEU A 151 2.13 -24.92 17.30
CA LEU A 151 2.24 -24.26 15.99
C LEU A 151 3.70 -24.03 15.59
N CYS A 152 4.55 -23.58 16.52
CA CYS A 152 5.97 -23.39 16.23
C CYS A 152 6.69 -24.72 15.97
N GLU A 153 6.30 -25.82 16.61
CA GLU A 153 6.85 -27.15 16.33
C GLU A 153 6.48 -27.63 14.92
N GLN A 154 5.33 -27.21 14.36
CA GLN A 154 5.04 -27.44 12.94
C GLN A 154 5.98 -26.64 12.02
N VAL A 155 6.29 -25.38 12.35
CA VAL A 155 7.31 -24.61 11.60
C VAL A 155 8.65 -25.32 11.68
N PHE A 156 9.03 -25.78 12.87
CA PHE A 156 10.26 -26.55 13.11
C PHE A 156 10.31 -27.80 12.25
N ALA A 157 9.28 -28.65 12.31
CA ALA A 157 9.22 -29.88 11.53
C ALA A 157 9.30 -29.61 10.02
N LEU A 158 8.57 -28.62 9.50
CA LEU A 158 8.56 -28.28 8.07
C LEU A 158 9.90 -27.73 7.59
N ALA A 159 10.54 -26.85 8.37
CA ALA A 159 11.84 -26.30 8.01
C ALA A 159 12.96 -27.36 8.09
N GLU A 160 12.91 -28.27 9.07
CA GLU A 160 13.94 -29.29 9.28
C GLU A 160 13.78 -30.53 8.41
N ALA A 161 12.56 -30.82 7.93
CA ALA A 161 12.36 -31.85 6.91
C ALA A 161 13.18 -31.56 5.64
N GLY A 162 13.41 -30.27 5.33
CA GLY A 162 14.23 -29.84 4.20
C GLY A 162 13.60 -30.09 2.82
N ASP A 163 12.37 -30.59 2.79
CA ASP A 163 11.69 -31.05 1.59
C ASP A 163 10.72 -29.99 1.02
N GLY A 164 10.92 -29.66 -0.26
CA GLY A 164 10.00 -28.85 -1.04
C GLY A 164 10.13 -27.32 -0.88
N PRO A 165 9.29 -26.56 -1.60
CA PRO A 165 9.40 -25.11 -1.68
C PRO A 165 9.21 -24.38 -0.35
N LEU A 166 8.31 -24.89 0.51
CA LEU A 166 8.04 -24.29 1.82
C LEU A 166 9.24 -24.42 2.76
N ALA A 167 9.86 -25.60 2.84
CA ALA A 167 11.07 -25.81 3.65
C ALA A 167 12.23 -24.91 3.17
N ALA A 168 12.41 -24.78 1.85
CA ALA A 168 13.39 -23.88 1.27
C ALA A 168 13.11 -22.41 1.61
N GLY A 169 11.84 -21.98 1.53
CA GLY A 169 11.42 -20.62 1.88
C GLY A 169 11.60 -20.30 3.36
N LEU A 170 11.25 -21.24 4.26
CA LEU A 170 11.45 -21.09 5.71
C LEU A 170 12.92 -20.92 6.08
N ASN A 171 13.82 -21.63 5.40
CA ASN A 171 15.27 -21.54 5.64
C ASN A 171 15.97 -20.41 4.85
N ALA A 172 15.26 -19.70 3.97
CA ALA A 172 15.82 -18.56 3.25
C ALA A 172 16.09 -17.39 4.21
N THR A 173 17.07 -16.56 3.87
CA THR A 173 17.40 -15.35 4.63
C THR A 173 16.60 -14.14 4.12
N SER A 174 16.25 -13.24 5.04
CA SER A 174 15.66 -11.96 4.70
C SER A 174 16.62 -11.13 3.84
N GLY A 175 16.09 -10.39 2.86
CA GLY A 175 16.88 -9.54 1.97
C GLY A 175 17.38 -8.23 2.60
N ASP A 176 17.33 -8.11 3.92
CA ASP A 176 17.65 -6.90 4.67
C ASP A 176 18.99 -7.01 5.43
N ALA A 177 19.38 -5.94 6.12
CA ALA A 177 20.64 -5.89 6.85
C ALA A 177 20.75 -6.89 8.01
N SER A 178 19.62 -7.43 8.50
CA SER A 178 19.60 -8.41 9.59
C SER A 178 19.91 -9.83 9.11
N ALA A 179 19.61 -10.14 7.84
CA ALA A 179 19.80 -11.44 7.19
C ALA A 179 19.25 -12.62 8.02
N LEU A 180 18.16 -12.41 8.78
CA LEU A 180 17.52 -13.44 9.60
C LEU A 180 16.80 -14.46 8.72
N ALA A 181 16.80 -15.73 9.13
CA ALA A 181 16.03 -16.76 8.44
C ALA A 181 14.52 -16.50 8.60
N LEU A 182 13.74 -16.70 7.53
CA LEU A 182 12.30 -16.39 7.54
C LEU A 182 11.51 -17.23 8.57
N LYS A 183 11.98 -18.45 8.90
CA LYS A 183 11.45 -19.27 10.00
C LYS A 183 11.51 -18.59 11.37
N VAL A 184 12.55 -17.79 11.62
CA VAL A 184 12.71 -17.02 12.87
C VAL A 184 11.68 -15.89 12.90
N LEU A 185 11.50 -15.19 11.78
CA LEU A 185 10.50 -14.12 11.67
C LEU A 185 9.06 -14.65 11.78
N LEU A 186 8.81 -15.88 11.31
CA LEU A 186 7.51 -16.55 11.41
C LEU A 186 7.19 -17.00 12.84
N THR A 187 8.13 -17.68 13.50
CA THR A 187 7.95 -18.12 14.91
C THR A 187 7.74 -16.93 15.86
N ASP A 188 8.36 -15.78 15.59
CA ASP A 188 8.13 -14.56 16.36
C ASP A 188 6.72 -13.99 16.19
N ARG A 189 5.98 -14.35 15.13
CA ARG A 189 4.64 -13.83 14.82
C ARG A 189 3.48 -14.77 15.12
N ILE A 190 3.77 -16.05 15.39
CA ILE A 190 2.76 -17.04 15.79
C ILE A 190 2.01 -16.59 17.06
N ALA A 191 2.66 -15.82 17.94
CA ALA A 191 1.99 -15.26 19.11
C ALA A 191 0.73 -14.46 18.75
N SER A 192 0.79 -13.59 17.74
CA SER A 192 -0.35 -12.82 17.25
C SER A 192 -1.47 -13.72 16.70
N LEU A 193 -1.11 -14.81 16.03
CA LEU A 193 -2.07 -15.78 15.49
C LEU A 193 -2.84 -16.48 16.61
N VAL A 194 -2.14 -16.95 17.65
CA VAL A 194 -2.79 -17.61 18.80
C VAL A 194 -3.72 -16.65 19.52
N LEU A 195 -3.28 -15.41 19.79
CA LEU A 195 -4.10 -14.39 20.45
C LEU A 195 -5.36 -14.05 19.64
N ALA A 196 -5.28 -14.07 18.32
CA ALA A 196 -6.42 -13.75 17.47
C ALA A 196 -7.41 -14.92 17.28
N LEU A 197 -6.90 -16.15 17.20
CA LEU A 197 -7.73 -17.32 16.90
C LEU A 197 -8.35 -17.94 18.16
N ASP A 198 -7.69 -17.87 19.31
CA ASP A 198 -8.21 -18.40 20.56
C ASP A 198 -9.04 -17.35 21.32
N GLN A 199 -10.33 -17.33 21.01
CA GLN A 199 -11.31 -16.44 21.62
C GLN A 199 -11.62 -16.75 23.10
N GLN A 200 -11.05 -17.83 23.67
CA GLN A 200 -11.23 -18.17 25.09
C GLN A 200 -10.19 -17.48 25.99
N LEU A 201 -9.07 -17.02 25.42
CA LEU A 201 -8.03 -16.33 26.18
C LEU A 201 -8.51 -14.96 26.65
N ARG A 202 -8.34 -14.67 27.94
CA ARG A 202 -8.52 -13.32 28.49
C ARG A 202 -7.21 -12.56 28.38
N ILE A 203 -7.25 -11.40 27.73
CA ILE A 203 -6.04 -10.67 27.35
C ILE A 203 -6.08 -9.25 27.91
N ALA A 204 -4.98 -8.82 28.53
CA ALA A 204 -4.75 -7.44 28.93
C ALA A 204 -3.57 -6.83 28.16
N ALA A 205 -3.82 -5.78 27.38
CA ALA A 205 -2.78 -5.06 26.65
C ALA A 205 -2.29 -3.85 27.46
N PHE A 206 -0.97 -3.73 27.64
CA PHE A 206 -0.37 -2.58 28.31
C PHE A 206 -0.46 -1.34 27.41
N ASP A 207 -1.10 -0.27 27.90
CA ASP A 207 -1.17 1.01 27.18
C ASP A 207 0.16 1.76 27.29
N HIS A 208 0.98 1.64 26.26
CA HIS A 208 2.27 2.32 26.17
C HIS A 208 2.10 3.82 25.85
N ALA A 209 0.98 4.25 25.26
CA ALA A 209 0.74 5.65 24.88
C ALA A 209 0.59 6.60 26.10
N ALA A 210 0.29 6.02 27.28
CA ALA A 210 0.29 6.73 28.55
C ALA A 210 1.69 7.14 29.04
N ARG A 211 2.77 6.59 28.45
CA ARG A 211 4.15 6.98 28.79
C ARG A 211 4.65 8.16 27.96
N PRO A 212 5.59 8.98 28.48
CA PRO A 212 6.16 10.09 27.75
C PRO A 212 6.95 9.59 26.53
N LEU A 213 6.55 10.01 25.33
CA LEU A 213 7.31 9.76 24.10
C LEU A 213 8.58 10.62 24.08
N SER A 214 9.73 10.02 23.77
CA SER A 214 11.03 10.72 23.72
C SER A 214 11.34 11.35 22.35
N ASP A 215 10.59 10.98 21.30
CA ASP A 215 10.80 11.43 19.93
C ASP A 215 9.72 12.44 19.49
N LEU A 216 10.18 13.58 18.94
CA LEU A 216 9.33 14.67 18.44
C LEU A 216 8.45 14.23 17.26
N ALA A 217 8.91 13.31 16.41
CA ALA A 217 8.10 12.80 15.30
C ALA A 217 6.92 11.96 15.81
N SER A 218 7.14 11.22 16.90
CA SER A 218 6.11 10.42 17.56
C SER A 218 4.98 11.22 18.22
N LEU A 219 5.23 12.48 18.60
CA LEU A 219 4.19 13.38 19.12
C LEU A 219 3.17 13.79 18.04
N ALA A 220 3.58 13.88 16.77
CA ALA A 220 2.73 14.36 15.67
C ALA A 220 1.53 13.45 15.37
N TYR A 221 1.58 12.19 15.81
CA TYR A 221 0.54 11.20 15.60
C TYR A 221 0.07 10.51 16.89
N ARG A 222 0.45 11.01 18.07
CA ARG A 222 0.09 10.42 19.37
C ARG A 222 -1.41 10.19 19.51
N ASP A 223 -2.22 11.17 19.13
CA ASP A 223 -3.67 11.10 19.26
C ASP A 223 -4.34 10.24 18.17
N LYS A 224 -3.58 9.84 17.14
CA LYS A 224 -4.06 9.05 16.00
C LYS A 224 -3.91 7.54 16.22
N LEU A 225 -2.90 7.10 16.99
CA LEU A 225 -2.67 5.66 17.21
C LEU A 225 -3.84 4.97 17.93
N PRO A 226 -4.45 5.56 18.99
CA PRO A 226 -5.64 4.97 19.61
C PRO A 226 -6.85 4.94 18.67
N GLN A 227 -6.95 5.89 17.72
CA GLN A 227 -8.02 5.90 16.73
C GLN A 227 -7.88 4.74 15.73
N LEU A 228 -6.65 4.47 15.27
CA LEU A 228 -6.36 3.32 14.41
C LEU A 228 -6.74 2.00 15.10
N ASP A 229 -6.37 1.84 16.36
CA ASP A 229 -6.73 0.63 17.12
C ASP A 229 -8.25 0.52 17.34
N ALA A 230 -8.93 1.63 17.64
CA ALA A 230 -10.38 1.67 17.76
C ALA A 230 -11.07 1.25 16.46
N MET A 231 -10.63 1.74 15.29
CA MET A 231 -11.18 1.34 13.99
C MET A 231 -11.02 -0.16 13.74
N LYS A 232 -9.86 -0.76 14.08
CA LYS A 232 -9.67 -2.22 13.98
C LYS A 232 -10.59 -2.98 14.92
N ARG A 233 -10.75 -2.54 16.17
CA ARG A 233 -11.69 -3.15 17.14
C ARG A 233 -13.14 -3.07 16.67
N ASP A 234 -13.55 -1.90 16.21
CA ASP A 234 -14.91 -1.65 15.76
C ASP A 234 -15.20 -2.44 14.48
N TYR A 235 -14.23 -2.58 13.57
CA TYR A 235 -14.32 -3.45 12.41
C TYR A 235 -14.50 -4.92 12.83
N LEU A 236 -13.69 -5.41 13.77
CA LEU A 236 -13.82 -6.79 14.28
C LEU A 236 -15.17 -7.05 14.95
N ALA A 237 -15.77 -6.04 15.57
CA ALA A 237 -17.07 -6.14 16.22
C ALA A 237 -18.26 -6.05 15.24
N THR A 238 -18.14 -5.26 14.17
CA THR A 238 -19.26 -4.88 13.31
C THR A 238 -19.20 -5.46 11.89
N GLY A 239 -18.00 -5.74 11.38
CA GLY A 239 -17.75 -6.07 9.99
C GLY A 239 -17.86 -4.89 9.02
N ASP A 240 -17.98 -3.64 9.51
CA ASP A 240 -18.13 -2.45 8.67
C ASP A 240 -16.79 -2.10 7.97
N ILE A 241 -16.74 -2.34 6.66
CA ILE A 241 -15.54 -2.14 5.85
C ILE A 241 -15.11 -0.66 5.76
N THR A 242 -16.03 0.29 5.98
CA THR A 242 -15.69 1.72 5.94
C THR A 242 -14.70 2.11 7.06
N LEU A 243 -14.65 1.32 8.14
CA LEU A 243 -13.67 1.46 9.22
C LEU A 243 -12.27 1.07 8.74
N ILE A 244 -12.16 0.06 7.86
CA ILE A 244 -10.87 -0.31 7.24
C ILE A 244 -10.44 0.78 6.26
N ASP A 245 -11.34 1.33 5.44
CA ASP A 245 -10.98 2.44 4.55
C ASP A 245 -10.47 3.66 5.33
N SER A 246 -11.17 4.01 6.42
CA SER A 246 -10.77 5.09 7.34
C SER A 246 -9.43 4.80 8.02
N PHE A 247 -9.23 3.55 8.44
CA PHE A 247 -7.97 3.08 9.02
C PHE A 247 -6.81 3.25 8.03
N LEU A 248 -6.98 2.77 6.79
CA LEU A 248 -5.95 2.85 5.75
C LEU A 248 -5.59 4.30 5.43
N ALA A 249 -6.58 5.20 5.36
CA ALA A 249 -6.35 6.63 5.14
C ALA A 249 -5.56 7.26 6.30
N LEU A 250 -5.99 7.04 7.54
CA LEU A 250 -5.32 7.60 8.72
C LEU A 250 -3.90 7.05 8.89
N ARG A 251 -3.71 5.73 8.72
CA ARG A 251 -2.41 5.06 8.74
C ARG A 251 -1.44 5.69 7.74
N ASN A 252 -1.88 5.88 6.49
CA ASN A 252 -1.02 6.40 5.45
C ASN A 252 -0.52 7.82 5.81
N SER A 253 -1.33 8.63 6.51
CA SER A 253 -0.89 9.93 7.03
C SER A 253 0.23 9.83 8.08
N ILE A 254 0.33 8.72 8.81
CA ILE A 254 1.35 8.48 9.85
C ILE A 254 2.62 7.89 9.22
N LEU A 255 2.47 6.90 8.34
CA LEU A 255 3.61 6.24 7.68
C LEU A 255 4.36 7.17 6.71
N GLN A 256 3.72 8.20 6.15
CA GLN A 256 4.38 9.22 5.32
C GLN A 256 5.28 10.18 6.13
N TYR A 257 5.06 10.35 7.43
CA TYR A 257 5.79 11.31 8.26
C TYR A 257 7.27 10.92 8.47
N THR A 258 7.62 9.64 8.30
CA THR A 258 8.98 9.12 8.51
C THR A 258 9.94 9.27 7.34
N GLY A 259 9.51 9.86 6.21
CA GLY A 259 10.41 10.18 5.09
C GLY A 259 11.26 11.45 5.27
N ASN A 260 10.99 12.25 6.32
CA ASN A 260 11.63 13.55 6.56
C ASN A 260 12.34 13.58 7.93
N ALA A 261 13.55 13.00 8.02
CA ALA A 261 14.53 13.34 9.06
C ALA A 261 15.83 13.82 8.39
N PRO A 262 16.51 14.86 8.91
CA PRO A 262 17.39 15.70 8.10
C PRO A 262 18.81 15.13 8.01
N ALA A 263 19.25 14.78 6.80
CA ALA A 263 20.66 14.54 6.50
C ALA A 263 21.36 15.85 6.11
N SER A 264 22.47 16.09 6.79
CA SER A 264 23.36 17.25 6.81
C SER A 264 24.18 17.51 5.54
N LEU A 265 24.24 18.79 5.17
CA LEU A 265 25.35 19.62 4.62
C LEU A 265 26.45 19.00 3.72
N ILE A 266 26.52 19.51 2.47
CA ILE A 266 27.67 20.05 1.66
C ILE A 266 27.31 19.86 0.16
N SER A 267 26.85 20.88 -0.59
CA SER A 267 27.54 21.95 -1.37
C SER A 267 27.92 21.56 -2.84
N PRO A 268 28.12 22.48 -3.80
CA PRO A 268 27.05 23.15 -4.55
C PRO A 268 27.20 23.09 -6.09
N ALA A 269 26.14 23.59 -6.74
CA ALA A 269 26.08 24.23 -8.06
C ALA A 269 25.84 23.34 -9.31
N LEU A 270 24.62 23.48 -9.86
CA LEU A 270 24.43 23.87 -11.25
C LEU A 270 23.09 24.64 -11.42
N ALA A 271 23.24 25.87 -11.91
CA ALA A 271 22.30 26.77 -12.58
C ALA A 271 20.82 26.80 -12.15
N VAL A 272 20.44 27.94 -11.57
CA VAL A 272 19.10 28.35 -11.18
C VAL A 272 18.26 28.73 -12.41
N ILE A 273 17.12 28.05 -12.57
CA ILE A 273 15.90 28.56 -13.23
C ILE A 273 14.92 28.86 -12.08
N PRO A 274 14.12 29.95 -12.10
CA PRO A 274 13.29 30.32 -10.96
C PRO A 274 12.23 29.24 -10.72
N ALA A 275 12.31 28.53 -9.59
CA ALA A 275 11.38 27.48 -9.24
C ALA A 275 9.99 28.08 -8.95
N ARG A 276 9.06 27.93 -9.90
CA ARG A 276 7.67 27.64 -9.51
C ARG A 276 7.73 26.30 -8.78
N ASP A 277 7.30 26.30 -7.52
CA ASP A 277 7.25 25.19 -6.56
C ASP A 277 8.09 23.96 -6.94
N ALA A 278 9.27 23.81 -6.34
CA ALA A 278 10.10 22.59 -6.41
C ALA A 278 9.40 21.31 -5.89
N GLU A 279 8.11 21.41 -5.57
CA GLU A 279 7.22 20.42 -4.99
C GLU A 279 6.16 19.91 -6.00
N LEU A 280 6.01 20.54 -7.19
CA LEU A 280 5.15 20.06 -8.28
C LEU A 280 6.00 19.57 -9.46
N VAL A 281 5.77 18.33 -9.89
CA VAL A 281 6.29 17.81 -11.18
C VAL A 281 5.11 17.58 -12.11
N TYR A 282 5.18 18.11 -13.33
CA TYR A 282 4.10 17.97 -14.30
C TYR A 282 4.60 17.19 -15.53
N GLY A 283 3.99 16.05 -15.84
CA GLY A 283 4.32 15.23 -17.00
C GLY A 283 3.29 15.34 -18.13
N CYS A 284 3.75 15.32 -19.38
CA CYS A 284 2.90 15.22 -20.55
C CYS A 284 3.21 13.97 -21.37
N ILE A 285 2.26 13.05 -21.49
CA ILE A 285 2.45 11.82 -22.27
C ILE A 285 2.12 12.07 -23.74
N THR A 286 3.06 11.74 -24.65
CA THR A 286 2.88 11.89 -26.09
C THR A 286 3.46 10.74 -26.90
N HIS A 287 2.78 10.34 -27.97
CA HIS A 287 3.28 9.41 -28.99
C HIS A 287 3.44 10.08 -30.36
N VAL A 288 3.17 11.38 -30.44
CA VAL A 288 3.31 12.24 -31.62
C VAL A 288 4.07 13.51 -31.23
N GLU A 289 4.39 14.34 -32.21
CA GLU A 289 4.92 15.67 -31.93
C GLU A 289 3.87 16.54 -31.22
N LEU A 290 4.30 17.33 -30.23
CA LEU A 290 3.37 18.19 -29.48
C LEU A 290 2.75 19.22 -30.43
N PRO A 291 1.40 19.35 -30.44
CA PRO A 291 0.71 20.18 -31.43
C PRO A 291 0.92 21.67 -31.20
N ILE A 292 1.28 22.04 -29.97
CA ILE A 292 1.58 23.40 -29.48
C ILE A 292 2.77 23.33 -28.53
N ARG A 293 3.36 24.50 -28.21
CA ARG A 293 4.39 24.59 -27.16
C ARG A 293 3.73 24.42 -25.79
N PHE A 294 4.17 23.42 -25.04
CA PHE A 294 3.79 23.23 -23.64
C PHE A 294 4.61 24.15 -22.73
N PRO A 295 4.08 24.51 -21.54
CA PRO A 295 4.79 25.32 -20.56
C PRO A 295 6.12 24.68 -20.14
N ASP A 296 7.11 25.51 -19.80
CA ASP A 296 8.46 25.04 -19.44
C ASP A 296 8.48 24.15 -18.18
N PHE A 297 7.44 24.23 -17.33
CA PHE A 297 7.28 23.38 -16.15
C PHE A 297 6.66 22.00 -16.44
N VAL A 298 6.23 21.76 -17.69
CA VAL A 298 5.66 20.48 -18.13
C VAL A 298 6.72 19.68 -18.88
N THR A 299 7.01 18.50 -18.35
CA THR A 299 8.01 17.56 -18.84
C THR A 299 7.38 16.57 -19.81
N PRO A 300 7.66 16.62 -21.12
CA PRO A 300 7.09 15.68 -22.08
C PRO A 300 7.82 14.32 -22.03
N ILE A 301 7.03 13.24 -22.01
CA ILE A 301 7.50 11.85 -22.09
C ILE A 301 7.08 11.29 -23.44
N TYR A 302 8.07 10.90 -24.24
CA TYR A 302 7.87 10.51 -25.64
C TYR A 302 7.77 9.00 -25.80
N LEU A 303 6.74 8.56 -26.51
CA LEU A 303 6.41 7.16 -26.79
C LEU A 303 6.42 6.89 -28.30
N GLY A 304 6.44 5.61 -28.67
CA GLY A 304 6.32 5.19 -30.08
C GLY A 304 7.33 5.87 -31.00
N GLU A 305 6.85 6.34 -32.15
CA GLU A 305 7.68 6.98 -33.18
C GLU A 305 8.13 8.39 -32.82
N SER A 306 7.53 9.03 -31.81
CA SER A 306 7.91 10.39 -31.38
C SER A 306 9.19 10.45 -30.54
N GLN A 307 9.78 9.30 -30.20
CA GLN A 307 11.03 9.22 -29.46
C GLN A 307 12.23 9.64 -30.31
N ALA A 308 13.08 10.54 -29.80
CA ALA A 308 14.28 11.02 -30.52
C ALA A 308 15.45 11.32 -29.55
N PRO A 309 16.71 11.35 -30.03
CA PRO A 309 17.85 11.73 -29.20
C PRO A 309 17.65 13.08 -28.52
N GLY A 310 18.01 13.19 -27.24
CA GLY A 310 17.87 14.41 -26.44
C GLY A 310 16.46 14.67 -25.88
N ARG A 311 15.51 13.74 -26.09
CA ARG A 311 14.19 13.74 -25.46
C ARG A 311 14.14 12.74 -24.29
N LEU A 312 13.19 12.91 -23.39
CA LEU A 312 12.87 11.90 -22.38
C LEU A 312 12.05 10.78 -23.01
N ASN A 313 12.73 9.70 -23.40
CA ASN A 313 12.14 8.62 -24.18
C ASN A 313 11.71 7.43 -23.31
N LEU A 314 10.60 6.78 -23.68
CA LEU A 314 10.19 5.49 -23.09
C LEU A 314 11.32 4.46 -23.07
N ARG A 315 12.09 4.36 -24.17
CA ARG A 315 13.18 3.38 -24.30
C ARG A 315 14.34 3.58 -23.31
N GLU A 316 14.45 4.77 -22.73
CA GLU A 316 15.47 5.07 -21.72
C GLU A 316 14.88 4.91 -20.31
N LEU A 317 13.70 5.46 -20.07
CA LEU A 317 13.07 5.51 -18.75
C LEU A 317 12.42 4.19 -18.32
N ALA A 318 11.93 3.41 -19.28
CA ALA A 318 11.16 2.19 -19.03
C ALA A 318 11.32 1.19 -20.20
N PRO A 319 12.55 0.72 -20.47
CA PRO A 319 12.88 -0.07 -21.67
C PRO A 319 12.05 -1.36 -21.81
N LYS A 320 11.72 -2.01 -20.69
CA LYS A 320 10.91 -3.25 -20.67
C LYS A 320 9.52 -3.07 -21.28
N TRP A 321 8.99 -1.84 -21.31
CA TRP A 321 7.65 -1.53 -21.78
C TRP A 321 7.59 -1.16 -23.27
N VAL A 322 8.73 -0.94 -23.93
CA VAL A 322 8.78 -0.57 -25.36
C VAL A 322 8.01 -1.56 -26.25
N PRO A 323 8.16 -2.90 -26.12
CA PRO A 323 7.43 -3.85 -26.96
C PRO A 323 5.92 -3.85 -26.70
N TYR A 324 5.49 -3.38 -25.52
CA TYR A 324 4.11 -3.44 -25.05
C TYR A 324 3.36 -2.11 -25.16
N HIS A 325 4.00 -1.05 -25.66
CA HIS A 325 3.34 0.24 -25.93
C HIS A 325 2.03 0.09 -26.74
N PRO A 326 1.95 -0.75 -27.79
CA PRO A 326 0.69 -0.91 -28.54
C PRO A 326 -0.48 -1.47 -27.73
N ILE A 327 -0.23 -2.30 -26.71
CA ILE A 327 -1.29 -2.96 -25.92
C ILE A 327 -1.61 -2.24 -24.61
N VAL A 328 -0.61 -1.61 -23.99
CA VAL A 328 -0.77 -0.84 -22.73
C VAL A 328 -1.01 0.65 -23.00
N GLY A 329 -0.80 1.11 -24.23
CA GLY A 329 -1.14 2.47 -24.68
C GLY A 329 -0.36 3.56 -23.94
N GLY A 330 -1.01 4.70 -23.70
CA GLY A 330 -0.40 5.86 -23.04
C GLY A 330 0.08 5.58 -21.60
N MET A 331 -0.47 4.57 -20.93
CA MET A 331 -0.13 4.23 -19.55
C MET A 331 1.36 3.88 -19.38
N VAL A 332 2.04 3.36 -20.41
CA VAL A 332 3.50 3.13 -20.34
C VAL A 332 4.29 4.43 -20.17
N GLY A 333 3.75 5.56 -20.64
CA GLY A 333 4.31 6.88 -20.39
C GLY A 333 4.20 7.29 -18.92
N ASN A 334 3.15 6.89 -18.23
CA ASN A 334 3.02 7.12 -16.79
C ASN A 334 3.99 6.26 -15.99
N PHE A 335 4.30 5.03 -16.43
CA PHE A 335 5.36 4.20 -15.83
C PHE A 335 6.75 4.85 -16.03
N ALA A 336 7.02 5.36 -17.23
CA ALA A 336 8.25 6.10 -17.52
C ALA A 336 8.35 7.39 -16.68
N LEU A 337 7.27 8.16 -16.58
CA LEU A 337 7.20 9.36 -15.75
C LEU A 337 7.45 9.05 -14.28
N ARG A 338 6.88 7.96 -13.76
CA ARG A 338 7.13 7.50 -12.40
C ARG A 338 8.61 7.24 -12.15
N ASN A 339 9.30 6.52 -13.04
CA ASN A 339 10.73 6.26 -12.90
C ASN A 339 11.55 7.56 -12.90
N TYR A 340 11.23 8.48 -13.83
CA TYR A 340 11.86 9.79 -13.90
C TYR A 340 11.67 10.61 -12.60
N ILE A 341 10.47 10.60 -12.03
CA ILE A 341 10.17 11.32 -10.78
C ILE A 341 10.95 10.74 -9.60
N LEU A 342 10.98 9.41 -9.46
CA LEU A 342 11.70 8.74 -8.37
C LEU A 342 13.21 9.02 -8.43
N GLU A 343 13.77 9.14 -9.62
CA GLU A 343 15.20 9.41 -9.81
C GLU A 343 15.55 10.89 -9.59
N HIS A 344 14.75 11.81 -10.12
CA HIS A 344 15.14 13.23 -10.21
C HIS A 344 14.41 14.16 -9.25
N HIS A 345 13.30 13.72 -8.65
CA HIS A 345 12.41 14.57 -7.87
C HIS A 345 12.04 13.95 -6.50
N PRO A 346 13.00 13.66 -5.62
CA PRO A 346 12.76 13.00 -4.34
C PRO A 346 11.91 13.82 -3.34
N LYS A 347 11.72 15.11 -3.60
CA LYS A 347 10.93 16.04 -2.77
C LYS A 347 9.57 16.39 -3.36
N VAL A 348 9.15 15.70 -4.43
CA VAL A 348 7.86 15.95 -5.06
C VAL A 348 6.71 15.77 -4.05
N LYS A 349 5.77 16.71 -4.03
CA LYS A 349 4.55 16.63 -3.23
C LYS A 349 3.31 16.50 -4.09
N ARG A 350 3.33 17.08 -5.29
CA ARG A 350 2.22 17.05 -6.26
C ARG A 350 2.73 16.57 -7.61
N ILE A 351 1.94 15.76 -8.29
CA ILE A 351 2.22 15.25 -9.64
C ILE A 351 1.06 15.66 -10.54
N GLY A 352 1.36 16.48 -11.53
CA GLY A 352 0.46 16.79 -12.63
C GLY A 352 0.69 15.86 -13.80
N VAL A 353 -0.38 15.43 -14.45
CA VAL A 353 -0.33 14.61 -15.65
C VAL A 353 -1.32 15.14 -16.67
N CYS A 354 -0.84 15.28 -17.91
CA CYS A 354 -1.67 15.53 -19.07
C CYS A 354 -1.24 14.65 -20.24
N MET A 355 -2.03 14.64 -21.30
CA MET A 355 -1.66 14.07 -22.58
C MET A 355 -1.46 15.19 -23.59
N TYR A 356 -0.76 14.89 -24.69
CA TYR A 356 -0.42 15.83 -25.76
C TYR A 356 -1.57 16.71 -26.29
N ARG A 357 -2.82 16.26 -26.14
CA ARG A 357 -4.03 17.04 -26.48
C ARG A 357 -5.06 17.14 -25.35
N LYS A 358 -4.84 16.53 -24.19
CA LYS A 358 -5.86 16.47 -23.12
C LYS A 358 -5.30 16.93 -21.79
N PHE A 359 -6.00 17.82 -21.11
CA PHE A 359 -5.58 18.33 -19.80
C PHE A 359 -6.79 18.78 -18.97
N ILE A 360 -6.61 18.86 -17.65
CA ILE A 360 -7.62 19.39 -16.73
C ILE A 360 -7.29 20.85 -16.40
N SER A 361 -8.27 21.74 -16.51
CA SER A 361 -8.19 23.13 -16.03
C SER A 361 -9.06 23.32 -14.80
N ARG A 362 -8.72 24.28 -13.93
CA ARG A 362 -9.55 24.61 -12.75
C ARG A 362 -10.94 25.13 -13.13
N GLU A 363 -10.99 25.93 -14.19
CA GLU A 363 -12.21 26.57 -14.67
C GLU A 363 -12.48 26.17 -16.12
N ARG A 364 -13.74 26.34 -16.54
CA ARG A 364 -14.17 26.09 -17.91
C ARG A 364 -13.56 27.14 -18.84
N ILE A 365 -12.85 26.72 -19.89
CA ILE A 365 -12.14 27.64 -20.79
C ILE A 365 -13.03 28.10 -21.94
N SER A 366 -13.39 27.20 -22.86
CA SER A 366 -14.18 27.57 -24.05
C SER A 366 -15.69 27.44 -23.83
N GLY A 367 -16.10 26.46 -23.02
CA GLY A 367 -17.51 26.10 -22.89
C GLY A 367 -18.08 25.34 -24.08
N VAL A 368 -17.27 24.98 -25.07
CA VAL A 368 -17.68 24.33 -26.32
C VAL A 368 -17.40 22.83 -26.23
N PRO A 369 -18.42 21.97 -26.09
CA PRO A 369 -18.20 20.52 -25.99
C PRO A 369 -17.65 19.93 -27.29
N ALA A 370 -16.80 18.89 -27.18
CA ALA A 370 -16.36 18.11 -28.33
C ALA A 370 -17.51 17.25 -28.90
N GLU A 371 -17.60 17.14 -30.22
CA GLU A 371 -18.76 16.54 -30.93
C GLU A 371 -19.06 15.08 -30.53
N GLU A 372 -18.04 14.30 -30.23
CA GLU A 372 -18.17 12.88 -29.87
C GLU A 372 -17.86 12.61 -28.39
N ASN A 373 -17.60 13.66 -27.61
CA ASN A 373 -17.38 13.54 -26.18
C ASN A 373 -17.77 14.81 -25.44
N TRP A 374 -19.05 14.86 -25.07
CA TRP A 374 -19.69 16.00 -24.41
C TRP A 374 -19.05 16.41 -23.08
N MET A 375 -18.23 15.55 -22.46
CA MET A 375 -17.52 15.86 -21.21
C MET A 375 -16.29 16.74 -21.41
N MET A 376 -15.73 16.76 -22.62
CA MET A 376 -14.54 17.52 -22.95
C MET A 376 -14.92 18.84 -23.62
N ASP A 377 -14.30 19.92 -23.20
CA ASP A 377 -14.40 21.20 -23.91
C ASP A 377 -13.23 21.34 -24.90
N VAL A 378 -13.50 21.88 -26.08
CA VAL A 378 -12.51 22.13 -27.12
C VAL A 378 -11.78 23.42 -26.83
N VAL A 379 -10.46 23.40 -26.82
CA VAL A 379 -9.61 24.60 -26.71
C VAL A 379 -8.96 24.83 -28.07
N SER A 380 -9.41 25.87 -28.77
CA SER A 380 -8.92 26.23 -30.10
C SER A 380 -7.79 27.26 -30.03
N ASP A 381 -7.25 27.60 -31.20
CA ASP A 381 -6.28 28.68 -31.35
C ASP A 381 -6.80 30.02 -30.80
N LYS A 382 -8.12 30.29 -30.88
CA LYS A 382 -8.74 31.51 -30.35
C LYS A 382 -8.64 31.60 -28.82
N GLU A 383 -8.77 30.48 -28.12
CA GLU A 383 -8.61 30.44 -26.67
C GLU A 383 -7.14 30.60 -26.27
N LEU A 384 -6.23 29.97 -27.01
CA LEU A 384 -4.78 30.08 -26.80
C LEU A 384 -4.25 31.51 -27.07
N GLU A 385 -4.91 32.29 -27.91
CA GLU A 385 -4.64 33.72 -28.10
C GLU A 385 -5.13 34.59 -26.94
N ARG A 386 -6.23 34.20 -26.29
CA ARG A 386 -6.86 34.96 -25.19
C ARG A 386 -6.20 34.71 -23.84
N GLN A 387 -5.71 33.50 -23.63
CA GLN A 387 -5.14 33.08 -22.36
C GLN A 387 -3.91 32.20 -22.62
N THR A 388 -2.86 32.40 -21.82
CA THR A 388 -1.63 31.57 -21.93
C THR A 388 -1.90 30.13 -21.52
N PHE A 389 -1.30 29.19 -22.22
CA PHE A 389 -1.45 27.77 -21.89
C PHE A 389 -0.90 27.44 -20.48
N ASP A 390 0.16 28.13 -20.04
CA ASP A 390 0.66 28.10 -18.66
C ASP A 390 -0.44 28.32 -17.62
N SER A 391 -1.27 29.34 -17.83
CA SER A 391 -2.36 29.66 -16.89
C SER A 391 -3.55 28.70 -16.99
N MET A 392 -3.73 28.02 -18.12
CA MET A 392 -4.78 27.01 -18.28
C MET A 392 -4.42 25.70 -17.54
N LEU A 393 -3.13 25.36 -17.52
CA LEU A 393 -2.58 24.17 -16.84
C LEU A 393 -2.25 24.40 -15.36
N ASP A 394 -2.28 25.64 -14.88
CA ASP A 394 -1.95 25.97 -13.49
C ASP A 394 -2.99 25.39 -12.52
N PRO A 395 -2.61 24.40 -11.69
CA PRO A 395 -3.52 23.79 -10.73
C PRO A 395 -3.74 24.66 -9.48
N GLY A 396 -3.08 25.82 -9.39
CA GLY A 396 -3.10 26.66 -8.20
C GLY A 396 -2.45 25.98 -6.99
N ALA A 397 -2.91 26.32 -5.79
CA ALA A 397 -2.36 25.80 -4.53
C ALA A 397 -2.97 24.47 -4.08
N GLY A 398 -3.99 23.94 -4.77
CA GLY A 398 -4.66 22.70 -4.40
C GLY A 398 -3.78 21.45 -4.59
N ASP A 399 -3.93 20.48 -3.70
CA ASP A 399 -3.23 19.18 -3.81
C ASP A 399 -3.89 18.23 -4.83
N LEU A 400 -5.15 18.51 -5.19
CA LEU A 400 -5.96 17.73 -6.11
C LEU A 400 -6.63 18.63 -7.16
N LEU A 401 -6.59 18.18 -8.41
CA LEU A 401 -7.40 18.71 -9.51
C LEU A 401 -7.71 17.57 -10.48
N VAL A 402 -8.95 17.09 -10.50
CA VAL A 402 -9.37 15.93 -11.29
C VAL A 402 -10.47 16.30 -12.27
N GLY A 403 -10.67 15.51 -13.33
CA GLY A 403 -11.78 15.76 -14.26
C GLY A 403 -13.15 15.54 -13.62
N LYS A 404 -14.21 16.02 -14.26
CA LYS A 404 -15.59 15.64 -13.92
C LYS A 404 -15.81 14.15 -14.17
N THR A 405 -16.68 13.55 -13.36
CA THR A 405 -17.09 12.16 -13.50
C THR A 405 -18.18 11.98 -14.54
N CYS A 406 -18.27 10.78 -15.11
CA CYS A 406 -19.45 10.31 -15.82
C CYS A 406 -19.92 8.95 -15.33
N GLY A 407 -21.13 8.59 -15.75
CA GLY A 407 -21.61 7.22 -15.67
C GLY A 407 -21.75 6.57 -17.03
N PHE A 408 -21.90 5.25 -17.02
CA PHE A 408 -22.11 4.47 -18.21
C PHE A 408 -23.58 4.10 -18.40
N LEU A 409 -24.00 4.06 -19.66
CA LEU A 409 -25.29 3.53 -20.06
C LEU A 409 -25.08 2.27 -20.89
N SER A 410 -25.84 1.23 -20.57
CA SER A 410 -25.96 0.01 -21.38
C SER A 410 -27.43 -0.30 -21.54
N GLU A 411 -27.90 -0.43 -22.79
CA GLU A 411 -29.31 -0.70 -23.11
C GLU A 411 -30.28 0.33 -22.47
N GLY A 412 -29.86 1.59 -22.39
CA GLY A 412 -30.66 2.67 -21.80
C GLY A 412 -30.73 2.68 -20.27
N GLN A 413 -29.97 1.81 -19.58
CA GLN A 413 -29.89 1.76 -18.12
C GLN A 413 -28.49 2.06 -17.63
N SER A 414 -28.39 2.61 -16.41
CA SER A 414 -27.10 2.79 -15.71
C SER A 414 -26.38 1.45 -15.61
N ALA A 415 -25.10 1.43 -15.96
CA ALA A 415 -24.29 0.22 -15.99
C ALA A 415 -23.00 0.42 -15.18
N GLY A 416 -22.60 -0.62 -14.45
CA GLY A 416 -21.29 -0.70 -13.83
C GLY A 416 -20.17 -0.97 -14.85
N TYR A 417 -18.92 -0.90 -14.40
CA TYR A 417 -17.74 -1.10 -15.23
C TYR A 417 -17.80 -2.38 -16.05
N LEU A 418 -18.16 -3.53 -15.45
CA LEU A 418 -18.16 -4.81 -16.17
C LEU A 418 -19.19 -4.84 -17.30
N LYS A 419 -20.42 -4.38 -17.03
CA LYS A 419 -21.50 -4.38 -18.02
C LYS A 419 -21.20 -3.42 -19.17
N HIS A 420 -20.67 -2.24 -18.88
CA HIS A 420 -20.22 -1.30 -19.91
C HIS A 420 -18.99 -1.82 -20.68
N TYR A 421 -18.02 -2.43 -19.99
CA TYR A 421 -16.84 -2.97 -20.65
C TYR A 421 -17.21 -4.09 -21.62
N ALA A 422 -18.15 -4.97 -21.25
CA ALA A 422 -18.60 -6.06 -22.10
C ALA A 422 -19.32 -5.60 -23.38
N SER A 423 -19.90 -4.39 -23.40
CA SER A 423 -20.54 -3.85 -24.61
C SER A 423 -19.57 -3.09 -25.54
N ALA A 424 -18.48 -2.55 -24.99
CA ALA A 424 -17.50 -1.74 -25.73
C ALA A 424 -16.20 -2.48 -26.06
N HIS A 425 -15.87 -3.53 -25.32
CA HIS A 425 -14.58 -4.22 -25.33
C HIS A 425 -14.75 -5.73 -25.05
N HIS A 426 -13.63 -6.46 -25.12
CA HIS A 426 -13.58 -7.87 -24.78
C HIS A 426 -13.58 -8.10 -23.26
N VAL A 427 -14.71 -8.54 -22.71
CA VAL A 427 -14.92 -8.69 -21.26
C VAL A 427 -13.87 -9.56 -20.57
N GLU A 428 -13.35 -10.59 -21.27
CA GLU A 428 -12.34 -11.47 -20.74
C GLU A 428 -11.02 -10.75 -20.38
N ASP A 429 -10.74 -9.62 -21.02
CA ASP A 429 -9.56 -8.82 -20.71
C ASP A 429 -9.73 -8.15 -19.34
N LEU A 430 -10.89 -7.54 -19.06
CA LEU A 430 -11.16 -6.94 -17.75
C LEU A 430 -11.18 -7.99 -16.63
N LEU A 431 -11.74 -9.18 -16.89
CA LEU A 431 -11.76 -10.28 -15.92
C LEU A 431 -10.34 -10.76 -15.57
N ARG A 432 -9.46 -10.94 -16.57
CA ARG A 432 -8.06 -11.31 -16.37
C ARG A 432 -7.29 -10.22 -15.61
N PHE A 433 -7.53 -8.96 -15.94
CA PHE A 433 -6.87 -7.83 -15.31
C PHE A 433 -7.29 -7.69 -13.83
N ALA A 434 -8.58 -7.85 -13.54
CA ALA A 434 -9.10 -7.86 -12.17
C ALA A 434 -8.54 -9.04 -11.36
N ALA A 435 -8.47 -10.24 -11.94
CA ALA A 435 -7.85 -11.40 -11.28
C ALA A 435 -6.39 -11.13 -10.91
N ALA A 436 -5.59 -10.58 -11.84
CA ALA A 436 -4.21 -10.18 -11.55
C ALA A 436 -4.13 -9.09 -10.47
N ALA A 437 -5.06 -8.12 -10.46
CA ALA A 437 -5.13 -7.10 -9.42
C ALA A 437 -5.45 -7.69 -8.03
N VAL A 438 -6.29 -8.72 -7.96
CA VAL A 438 -6.59 -9.42 -6.70
C VAL A 438 -5.42 -10.23 -6.19
N GLU A 439 -4.76 -10.99 -7.08
CA GLU A 439 -3.59 -11.78 -6.73
C GLU A 439 -2.45 -10.92 -6.21
N LEU A 440 -2.25 -9.73 -6.78
CA LEU A 440 -1.23 -8.77 -6.37
C LEU A 440 -1.65 -7.88 -5.18
N GLY A 441 -2.88 -8.04 -4.66
CA GLY A 441 -3.39 -7.26 -3.54
C GLY A 441 -3.67 -5.78 -3.86
N VAL A 442 -3.80 -5.42 -5.13
CA VAL A 442 -4.20 -4.07 -5.58
C VAL A 442 -5.71 -3.88 -5.41
N LEU A 443 -6.47 -4.92 -5.75
CA LEU A 443 -7.87 -5.09 -5.39
C LEU A 443 -7.99 -6.17 -4.32
N HIS A 444 -8.86 -5.95 -3.35
CA HIS A 444 -9.27 -6.95 -2.38
C HIS A 444 -10.34 -7.86 -3.00
N SER A 445 -10.35 -9.14 -2.64
CA SER A 445 -11.36 -10.13 -3.10
C SER A 445 -12.79 -9.61 -2.92
N ARG A 446 -13.09 -9.05 -1.75
CA ARG A 446 -14.39 -8.49 -1.36
C ARG A 446 -14.81 -7.22 -2.12
N GLU A 447 -13.88 -6.49 -2.71
CA GLU A 447 -14.21 -5.27 -3.47
C GLU A 447 -14.35 -5.54 -4.98
N VAL A 448 -14.15 -6.77 -5.44
CA VAL A 448 -14.26 -7.12 -6.87
C VAL A 448 -15.66 -6.87 -7.41
N GLU A 449 -16.70 -7.21 -6.65
CA GLU A 449 -18.09 -6.92 -7.05
C GLU A 449 -18.33 -5.41 -7.14
N LEU A 450 -17.83 -4.64 -6.17
CA LEU A 450 -17.93 -3.18 -6.17
C LEU A 450 -17.16 -2.55 -7.34
N PHE A 451 -15.97 -3.05 -7.66
CA PHE A 451 -15.21 -2.63 -8.83
C PHE A 451 -15.99 -2.88 -10.13
N PHE A 452 -16.60 -4.06 -10.27
CA PHE A 452 -17.37 -4.39 -11.46
C PHE A 452 -18.71 -3.66 -11.56
N ASP A 453 -19.38 -3.36 -10.45
CA ASP A 453 -20.63 -2.59 -10.44
C ASP A 453 -20.41 -1.07 -10.33
N GLU A 454 -19.16 -0.58 -10.23
CA GLU A 454 -18.87 0.85 -10.12
C GLU A 454 -19.45 1.63 -11.31
N ARG A 455 -20.21 2.69 -11.00
CA ARG A 455 -20.99 3.46 -11.98
C ARG A 455 -20.46 4.86 -12.18
N VAL A 456 -19.54 5.30 -11.31
CA VAL A 456 -18.84 6.57 -11.42
C VAL A 456 -17.51 6.32 -12.12
N PHE A 457 -17.16 7.15 -13.08
CA PHE A 457 -15.94 6.99 -13.87
C PHE A 457 -15.24 8.32 -14.09
N PHE A 458 -13.94 8.35 -13.80
CA PHE A 458 -13.05 9.42 -14.23
C PHE A 458 -12.43 9.06 -15.57
N MET A 459 -12.74 9.84 -16.59
CA MET A 459 -12.09 9.71 -17.89
C MET A 459 -10.58 9.87 -17.78
N GLY A 460 -9.82 8.87 -18.25
CA GLY A 460 -8.37 8.81 -18.08
C GLY A 460 -7.89 8.40 -16.68
N GLY A 461 -8.78 8.09 -15.73
CA GLY A 461 -8.42 7.63 -14.39
C GLY A 461 -7.40 8.52 -13.70
N VAL A 462 -6.20 7.99 -13.46
CA VAL A 462 -5.05 8.70 -12.84
C VAL A 462 -4.06 9.28 -13.87
N GLU A 463 -4.39 9.25 -15.16
CA GLU A 463 -3.54 9.74 -16.26
C GLU A 463 -3.83 11.21 -16.64
N LEU A 464 -4.83 11.85 -16.01
CA LEU A 464 -5.23 13.23 -16.29
C LEU A 464 -5.61 13.95 -14.99
N GLY A 465 -4.85 14.97 -14.62
CA GLY A 465 -5.13 15.79 -13.43
C GLY A 465 -3.88 16.13 -12.63
N VAL A 466 -4.09 16.64 -11.42
CA VAL A 466 -3.04 16.87 -10.42
C VAL A 466 -3.39 16.12 -9.15
N PHE A 467 -2.39 15.44 -8.62
CA PHE A 467 -2.56 14.47 -7.54
C PHE A 467 -1.49 14.65 -6.47
N PRO A 468 -1.78 14.27 -5.21
CA PRO A 468 -0.75 14.06 -4.20
C PRO A 468 0.24 13.01 -4.68
N ALA A 469 1.53 13.31 -4.58
CA ALA A 469 2.59 12.48 -5.14
C ALA A 469 2.56 11.05 -4.57
N ALA A 470 2.33 10.91 -3.26
CA ALA A 470 2.29 9.61 -2.60
C ALA A 470 1.16 8.71 -3.14
N PHE A 471 -0.02 9.28 -3.40
CA PHE A 471 -1.13 8.56 -4.02
C PHE A 471 -0.77 8.14 -5.45
N TRP A 472 -0.36 9.10 -6.27
CA TRP A 472 -0.12 8.83 -7.70
C TRP A 472 1.04 7.83 -7.91
N LEU A 473 2.17 8.00 -7.21
CA LEU A 473 3.31 7.08 -7.32
C LEU A 473 2.95 5.65 -6.92
N LYS A 474 2.09 5.49 -5.90
CA LYS A 474 1.58 4.17 -5.49
C LYS A 474 0.62 3.61 -6.53
N SER A 475 -0.40 4.37 -6.94
CA SER A 475 -1.40 3.91 -7.92
C SER A 475 -0.76 3.51 -9.25
N ILE A 476 0.23 4.26 -9.73
CA ILE A 476 0.95 3.91 -10.96
C ILE A 476 1.82 2.67 -10.74
N ALA A 477 2.44 2.48 -9.57
CA ALA A 477 3.16 1.24 -9.27
C ALA A 477 2.24 0.02 -9.26
N ASP A 478 1.07 0.15 -8.64
CA ASP A 478 0.06 -0.90 -8.55
C ASP A 478 -0.46 -1.28 -9.96
N ILE A 479 -0.83 -0.27 -10.77
CA ILE A 479 -1.28 -0.49 -12.16
C ILE A 479 -0.15 -1.10 -13.01
N GLU A 480 1.10 -0.65 -12.83
CA GLU A 480 2.27 -1.20 -13.53
C GLU A 480 2.44 -2.68 -13.22
N ALA A 481 2.34 -3.08 -11.94
CA ALA A 481 2.48 -4.45 -11.51
C ALA A 481 1.39 -5.36 -12.13
N VAL A 482 0.14 -4.91 -12.13
CA VAL A 482 -0.99 -5.65 -12.72
C VAL A 482 -0.83 -5.77 -14.23
N ALA A 483 -0.53 -4.66 -14.92
CA ALA A 483 -0.27 -4.68 -16.35
C ALA A 483 0.89 -5.61 -16.69
N TRP A 484 1.94 -5.63 -15.87
CA TRP A 484 3.11 -6.47 -16.09
C TRP A 484 2.74 -7.95 -15.96
N ALA A 485 2.01 -8.33 -14.90
CA ALA A 485 1.51 -9.69 -14.76
C ALA A 485 0.65 -10.13 -15.95
N CYS A 486 -0.23 -9.25 -16.45
CA CYS A 486 -1.07 -9.56 -17.60
C CYS A 486 -0.29 -9.76 -18.90
N VAL A 487 0.68 -8.89 -19.23
CA VAL A 487 1.49 -9.06 -20.46
C VAL A 487 2.42 -10.26 -20.40
N GLN A 488 2.83 -10.70 -19.21
CA GLN A 488 3.65 -11.91 -19.06
C GLN A 488 2.82 -13.19 -19.16
N ARG A 489 1.57 -13.18 -18.71
CA ARG A 489 0.70 -14.37 -18.65
C ARG A 489 -0.13 -14.58 -19.92
N TYR A 490 -0.50 -13.51 -20.60
CA TYR A 490 -1.48 -13.57 -21.68
C TYR A 490 -0.94 -12.95 -22.96
N GLU A 491 -0.86 -13.76 -24.02
CA GLU A 491 -0.55 -13.29 -25.36
C GLU A 491 -1.81 -12.74 -26.04
N VAL A 492 -2.31 -11.59 -25.55
CA VAL A 492 -3.52 -10.96 -26.08
C VAL A 492 -3.21 -10.31 -27.44
N LYS A 493 -3.92 -10.75 -28.48
CA LYS A 493 -3.85 -10.19 -29.84
C LYS A 493 -5.22 -9.65 -30.23
N ARG A 494 -5.30 -8.35 -30.44
CA ARG A 494 -6.51 -7.63 -30.89
C ARG A 494 -6.15 -6.71 -32.04
N GLU A 495 -7.13 -6.37 -32.87
CA GLU A 495 -6.93 -5.52 -34.05
C GLU A 495 -7.52 -4.12 -33.85
N GLY A 496 -6.95 -3.15 -34.58
CA GLY A 496 -7.43 -1.77 -34.61
C GLY A 496 -7.57 -1.17 -33.21
N TYR A 497 -8.73 -0.55 -32.93
CA TYR A 497 -9.04 0.10 -31.66
C TYR A 497 -8.88 -0.82 -30.44
N GLN A 498 -9.16 -2.11 -30.59
CA GLN A 498 -9.11 -3.10 -29.50
C GLN A 498 -7.68 -3.56 -29.18
N SER A 499 -6.67 -3.20 -30.00
CA SER A 499 -5.24 -3.51 -29.75
C SER A 499 -4.77 -3.07 -28.36
N ARG A 500 -5.35 -2.01 -27.81
CA ARG A 500 -5.00 -1.39 -26.52
C ARG A 500 -5.71 -2.02 -25.31
N ALA A 501 -5.91 -3.34 -25.34
CA ALA A 501 -6.71 -4.06 -24.35
C ALA A 501 -6.34 -3.72 -22.89
N TRP A 502 -5.05 -3.68 -22.57
CA TRP A 502 -4.57 -3.38 -21.22
C TRP A 502 -4.63 -1.90 -20.88
N ALA A 503 -4.58 -1.00 -21.86
CA ALA A 503 -4.81 0.42 -21.62
C ALA A 503 -6.24 0.66 -21.09
N PHE A 504 -7.23 0.03 -21.72
CA PHE A 504 -8.63 0.18 -21.30
C PHE A 504 -8.85 -0.39 -19.89
N CYS A 505 -8.26 -1.55 -19.58
CA CYS A 505 -8.33 -2.13 -18.23
C CYS A 505 -7.66 -1.23 -17.19
N ALA A 506 -6.46 -0.72 -17.50
CA ALA A 506 -5.70 0.18 -16.62
C ALA A 506 -6.46 1.48 -16.33
N GLU A 507 -7.21 2.02 -17.30
CA GLU A 507 -8.07 3.18 -17.10
C GLU A 507 -9.20 2.92 -16.08
N ARG A 508 -9.84 1.74 -16.14
CA ARG A 508 -10.90 1.36 -15.17
C ARG A 508 -10.31 1.17 -13.78
N LEU A 509 -9.19 0.46 -13.67
CA LEU A 509 -8.51 0.30 -12.39
C LEU A 509 -8.05 1.66 -11.83
N GLY A 510 -7.44 2.51 -12.65
CA GLY A 510 -7.02 3.85 -12.24
C GLY A 510 -8.18 4.73 -11.76
N SER A 511 -9.30 4.73 -12.49
CA SER A 511 -10.53 5.42 -12.08
C SER A 511 -11.04 4.90 -10.73
N TYR A 512 -11.06 3.58 -10.54
CA TYR A 512 -11.52 2.98 -9.28
C TYR A 512 -10.59 3.32 -8.11
N LEU A 513 -9.27 3.26 -8.31
CA LEU A 513 -8.28 3.65 -7.29
C LEU A 513 -8.42 5.12 -6.90
N LEU A 514 -8.71 5.99 -7.87
CA LEU A 514 -8.98 7.40 -7.63
C LEU A 514 -10.27 7.62 -6.85
N LEU A 515 -11.36 6.92 -7.21
CA LEU A 515 -12.62 6.97 -6.47
C LEU A 515 -12.45 6.49 -5.03
N ARG A 516 -11.76 5.37 -4.82
CA ARG A 516 -11.43 4.84 -3.49
C ARG A 516 -10.67 5.88 -2.67
N TYR A 517 -9.65 6.50 -3.27
CA TYR A 517 -8.89 7.56 -2.60
C TYR A 517 -9.76 8.78 -2.26
N LEU A 518 -10.50 9.32 -3.22
CA LEU A 518 -11.36 10.48 -3.03
C LEU A 518 -12.44 10.23 -1.97
N ARG A 519 -13.10 9.06 -2.02
CA ARG A 519 -14.10 8.66 -1.02
C ARG A 519 -13.50 8.53 0.36
N SER A 520 -12.27 8.01 0.46
CA SER A 520 -11.57 7.88 1.74
C SER A 520 -11.26 9.24 2.39
N ILE A 521 -10.90 10.26 1.60
CA ILE A 521 -10.58 11.58 2.13
C ILE A 521 -11.80 12.51 2.27
N CYS A 522 -12.91 12.21 1.57
CA CYS A 522 -14.14 13.01 1.60
C CYS A 522 -15.27 12.40 2.43
N GLY A 523 -15.11 11.15 2.90
CA GLY A 523 -16.18 10.42 3.61
C GLY A 523 -17.37 10.10 2.71
N GLY A 524 -17.11 9.66 1.47
CA GLY A 524 -18.14 9.35 0.46
C GLY A 524 -17.97 10.15 -0.83
N ASP A 525 -19.05 10.33 -1.60
CA ASP A 525 -19.00 10.92 -2.95
C ASP A 525 -18.86 12.46 -2.99
N ASN A 526 -18.45 13.10 -1.89
CA ASN A 526 -18.37 14.57 -1.74
C ASN A 526 -17.05 15.17 -2.26
N PHE A 527 -16.63 14.79 -3.47
CA PHE A 527 -15.33 15.19 -4.04
C PHE A 527 -15.43 16.26 -5.16
N GLU A 528 -16.59 16.90 -5.32
CA GLU A 528 -16.86 17.91 -6.35
C GLU A 528 -15.94 19.14 -6.25
N GLN A 529 -15.48 19.46 -5.04
CA GLN A 529 -14.55 20.56 -4.76
C GLN A 529 -13.18 20.40 -5.44
N TYR A 530 -12.82 19.18 -5.86
CA TYR A 530 -11.58 18.89 -6.58
C TYR A 530 -11.78 18.82 -8.10
N MET A 531 -13.00 18.98 -8.58
CA MET A 531 -13.31 18.83 -10.01
C MET A 531 -12.92 20.06 -10.81
N GLY A 532 -12.20 19.82 -11.90
CA GLY A 532 -11.92 20.74 -12.97
C GLY A 532 -12.62 20.34 -14.28
N GLN A 533 -12.31 21.07 -15.34
CA GLN A 533 -12.82 20.80 -16.68
C GLN A 533 -11.78 20.01 -17.49
N LEU A 534 -12.20 18.91 -18.10
CA LEU A 534 -11.39 18.21 -19.09
C LEU A 534 -11.46 18.96 -20.42
N ASN A 535 -10.29 19.22 -21.00
CA ASN A 535 -10.15 19.97 -22.24
C ASN A 535 -9.44 19.15 -23.32
N LEU A 536 -9.79 19.43 -24.58
CA LEU A 536 -9.19 18.86 -25.77
C LEU A 536 -8.61 19.98 -26.64
N ILE A 537 -7.30 19.96 -26.89
CA ILE A 537 -6.63 20.90 -27.79
C ILE A 537 -6.95 20.53 -29.24
N THR A 538 -7.48 21.48 -30.00
CA THR A 538 -7.73 21.35 -31.45
C THR A 538 -7.07 22.49 -32.23
N ARG A 539 -7.01 22.34 -33.57
CA ARG A 539 -6.52 23.40 -34.47
C ARG A 539 -7.69 24.04 -35.19
N GLY A 540 -7.68 25.37 -35.31
CA GLY A 540 -8.78 26.14 -35.89
C GLY A 540 -10.11 25.90 -35.16
N ASP A 541 -11.23 26.02 -35.87
CA ASP A 541 -12.59 25.84 -35.32
C ASP A 541 -13.05 24.37 -35.30
N GLN A 542 -12.11 23.40 -35.30
CA GLN A 542 -12.46 21.98 -35.28
C GLN A 542 -12.97 21.54 -33.92
N THR A 543 -14.15 20.92 -33.91
CA THR A 543 -14.84 20.34 -32.75
C THR A 543 -14.71 18.81 -32.68
N LEU A 544 -14.14 18.20 -33.72
CA LEU A 544 -14.01 16.75 -33.87
C LEU A 544 -12.94 16.16 -32.94
N TYR A 545 -13.38 15.18 -32.15
CA TYR A 545 -12.48 14.26 -31.46
C TYR A 545 -12.02 13.19 -32.47
N VAL A 546 -10.73 13.16 -32.78
CA VAL A 546 -10.14 12.02 -33.52
C VAL A 546 -9.46 11.13 -32.49
N PRO A 547 -9.99 9.92 -32.19
CA PRO A 547 -9.32 8.96 -31.33
C PRO A 547 -7.90 8.72 -31.86
N SER A 548 -6.91 8.74 -30.98
CA SER A 548 -5.56 8.31 -31.33
C SER A 548 -5.66 6.83 -31.76
N ASN A 549 -5.31 6.53 -33.01
CA ASN A 549 -5.12 5.15 -33.46
C ASN A 549 -3.91 4.54 -32.75
#